data_AF-A0A158BSU3-F1
#
_entry.id   AF-A0A158BSU3-F1
#
_cell.length_a   1.000
_cell.length_b   1.000
_cell.length_c   1.000
_cell.angle_alpha   90.00
_cell.angle_beta   90.00
_cell.angle_gamma   90.00
#
_symmetry.space_group_name_H-M   'P 1'
#
loop_
_entity.id
_entity.type
_entity.pdbx_description
1 polymer ?
#
loop_
_entity_poly.entity_id
_entity_poly.type
_entity_poly.pdbx_seq_one_letter_code
_entity_poly.pdbx_strand_id
1 'polypeptide(L)'
;MVNTYSFDCTACGKCCNSPPAMSLRELFGHRDLFVGCIALGRVRRDANTPLHAFPVDEANTITITTLALDYSSIGRCPALADDGLCSLHVKGKPDQCIAVPLDPLVPDHLQHAVLAQRSTGAGWIGAQCIRPGEHAEAMLLRGNEIVDEEAKAAVQRRRAAMLIERDLWSAAIFNDLSREFDQPRRMLAMLPEYGYRTIPIVPALLAIGVMSTELAQICIAYIDAQRSLIQRNVTQAMQRRCLDDRPMTQTLRSFADALVHARVRLAELPPRAVSAPLVRKAEAWLLG
;
A
#
# COMPACT_ATOMS: atom_id res chain seq x y z
N MET A 1 27.43 -0.06 14.72
CA MET A 1 26.04 0.27 14.32
C MET A 1 25.12 -0.60 15.15
N VAL A 2 24.06 -0.05 15.74
CA VAL A 2 23.10 -0.86 16.53
C VAL A 2 22.32 -1.75 15.55
N ASN A 3 22.37 -3.06 15.75
CA ASN A 3 21.73 -4.07 14.91
C ASN A 3 20.69 -4.90 15.68
N THR A 4 20.32 -4.43 16.87
CA THR A 4 19.35 -5.04 17.76
C THR A 4 18.35 -3.99 18.23
N TYR A 5 17.07 -4.30 18.12
CA TYR A 5 15.98 -3.38 18.42
C TYR A 5 14.81 -4.11 19.06
N SER A 6 14.15 -3.42 19.97
CA SER A 6 12.91 -3.86 20.60
C SER A 6 11.77 -2.90 20.24
N PHE A 7 10.57 -3.44 20.07
CA PHE A 7 9.35 -2.70 19.77
C PHE A 7 8.14 -3.34 20.44
N ASP A 8 7.31 -2.52 21.07
CA ASP A 8 6.02 -2.91 21.60
C ASP A 8 4.94 -1.89 21.19
N CYS A 9 3.91 -2.36 20.49
CA CYS A 9 2.84 -1.49 19.99
C CYS A 9 1.80 -1.22 21.09
N THR A 10 1.84 -0.02 21.66
CA THR A 10 0.87 0.40 22.69
C THR A 10 -0.51 0.81 22.14
N ALA A 11 -0.78 0.56 20.86
CA ALA A 11 -2.00 0.99 20.14
C ALA A 11 -2.28 2.51 20.17
N CYS A 12 -1.34 3.34 20.66
CA CYS A 12 -1.55 4.77 20.92
C CYS A 12 -1.69 5.68 19.69
N GLY A 13 -1.60 5.12 18.48
CA GLY A 13 -1.75 5.86 17.22
C GLY A 13 -0.62 6.82 16.85
N LYS A 14 0.39 7.03 17.71
CA LYS A 14 1.48 8.00 17.48
C LYS A 14 2.36 7.68 16.26
N CYS A 15 2.54 6.40 15.94
CA CYS A 15 3.23 5.96 14.72
C CYS A 15 2.29 5.80 13.51
N CYS A 16 0.98 6.01 13.70
CA CYS A 16 -0.05 5.87 12.68
C CYS A 16 -0.37 7.25 12.08
N ASN A 17 0.63 7.92 11.51
CA ASN A 17 0.50 9.27 10.96
C ASN A 17 0.56 9.33 9.42
N SER A 18 0.72 8.19 8.77
CA SER A 18 0.57 8.05 7.33
C SER A 18 -0.27 6.81 6.99
N PRO A 19 -1.02 6.85 5.87
CA PRO A 19 -1.72 5.68 5.40
C PRO A 19 -0.74 4.57 4.99
N PRO A 20 -1.01 3.30 5.35
CA PRO A 20 -0.10 2.20 5.08
C PRO A 20 -0.06 1.80 3.59
N ALA A 21 1.08 1.26 3.15
CA ALA A 21 1.16 0.51 1.90
C ALA A 21 0.44 -0.83 2.07
N MET A 22 -0.73 -0.98 1.46
CA MET A 22 -1.61 -2.14 1.63
C MET A 22 -1.63 -2.96 0.35
N SER A 23 -1.75 -4.28 0.45
CA SER A 23 -2.17 -5.13 -0.66
C SER A 23 -3.57 -4.75 -1.14
N LEU A 24 -3.88 -5.06 -2.40
CA LEU A 24 -5.20 -4.93 -3.00
C LEU A 24 -6.25 -5.68 -2.18
N ARG A 25 -5.92 -6.88 -1.68
CA ARG A 25 -6.82 -7.67 -0.81
C ARG A 25 -7.17 -6.91 0.48
N GLU A 26 -6.19 -6.31 1.13
CA GLU A 26 -6.42 -5.52 2.34
C GLU A 26 -7.21 -4.23 2.04
N LEU A 27 -6.94 -3.58 0.90
CA LEU A 27 -7.76 -2.44 0.47
C LEU A 27 -9.22 -2.84 0.29
N PHE A 28 -9.50 -4.03 -0.26
CA PHE A 28 -10.87 -4.55 -0.34
C PHE A 28 -11.49 -4.77 1.03
N GLY A 29 -10.74 -5.36 1.96
CA GLY A 29 -11.18 -5.57 3.35
C GLY A 29 -11.43 -4.28 4.12
N HIS A 30 -10.73 -3.19 3.78
CA HIS A 30 -10.83 -1.89 4.44
C HIS A 30 -11.35 -0.78 3.51
N ARG A 31 -12.18 -1.14 2.51
CA ARG A 31 -12.67 -0.26 1.45
C ARG A 31 -13.48 0.94 1.92
N ASP A 32 -13.99 0.91 3.15
CA ASP A 32 -14.76 2.00 3.76
C ASP A 32 -13.92 2.92 4.64
N LEU A 33 -12.64 2.60 4.83
CA LEU A 33 -11.72 3.28 5.76
C LEU A 33 -10.54 3.94 5.05
N PHE A 34 -9.98 3.28 4.03
CA PHE A 34 -8.82 3.76 3.30
C PHE A 34 -9.14 3.98 1.83
N VAL A 35 -8.74 5.13 1.29
CA VAL A 35 -8.83 5.39 -0.15
C VAL A 35 -7.64 4.72 -0.84
N GLY A 36 -7.87 3.70 -1.66
CA GLY A 36 -6.81 2.96 -2.34
C GLY A 36 -6.32 3.64 -3.61
N CYS A 37 -5.00 3.62 -3.83
CA CYS A 37 -4.37 4.06 -5.07
C CYS A 37 -3.18 3.16 -5.43
N ILE A 38 -2.56 3.41 -6.60
CA ILE A 38 -1.30 2.79 -6.99
C ILE A 38 -0.19 3.82 -6.85
N ALA A 39 0.91 3.44 -6.19
CA ALA A 39 2.18 4.15 -6.21
C ALA A 39 3.10 3.53 -7.27
N LEU A 40 3.74 4.44 -8.00
CA LEU A 40 4.85 4.17 -8.89
C LEU A 40 6.10 4.79 -8.25
N GLY A 41 7.01 3.95 -7.75
CA GLY A 41 8.25 4.35 -7.11
C GLY A 41 9.45 4.04 -7.99
N ARG A 42 10.46 4.92 -7.98
CA ARG A 42 11.76 4.65 -8.62
C ARG A 42 12.72 4.09 -7.58
N VAL A 43 13.37 2.97 -7.88
CA VAL A 43 14.37 2.33 -7.00
C VAL A 43 15.64 2.04 -7.79
N ARG A 44 16.80 2.26 -7.18
CA ARG A 44 18.08 1.87 -7.78
C ARG A 44 18.14 0.35 -7.92
N ARG A 45 18.73 -0.10 -9.02
CA ARG A 45 18.98 -1.52 -9.26
C ARG A 45 20.31 -1.92 -8.61
N ASP A 46 20.24 -2.82 -7.65
CA ASP A 46 21.36 -3.35 -6.88
C ASP A 46 21.01 -4.72 -6.27
N ALA A 47 21.88 -5.26 -5.41
CA ALA A 47 21.67 -6.56 -4.76
C ALA A 47 20.44 -6.61 -3.82
N ASN A 48 19.90 -5.45 -3.43
CA ASN A 48 18.78 -5.31 -2.51
C ASN A 48 17.49 -4.88 -3.22
N THR A 49 17.47 -4.92 -4.56
CA THR A 49 16.29 -4.58 -5.35
C THR A 49 15.10 -5.47 -4.95
N PRO A 50 13.93 -4.87 -4.65
CA PRO A 50 12.76 -5.67 -4.28
C PRO A 50 12.36 -6.64 -5.39
N LEU A 51 12.04 -7.89 -5.03
CA LEU A 51 11.70 -8.95 -5.98
C LEU A 51 10.47 -8.63 -6.86
N HIS A 52 9.59 -7.75 -6.39
CA HIS A 52 8.42 -7.32 -7.14
C HIS A 52 8.69 -6.13 -8.08
N ALA A 53 9.89 -5.53 -8.06
CA ALA A 53 10.25 -4.40 -8.92
C ALA A 53 10.48 -4.82 -10.38
N PHE A 54 10.26 -3.89 -11.30
CA PHE A 54 10.41 -4.10 -12.73
C PHE A 54 11.65 -3.38 -13.26
N PRO A 55 12.52 -4.06 -14.02
CA PRO A 55 13.72 -3.43 -14.57
C PRO A 55 13.34 -2.42 -15.66
N VAL A 56 13.90 -1.21 -15.56
CA VAL A 56 13.73 -0.16 -16.57
C VAL A 56 14.97 -0.04 -17.43
N ASP A 57 16.14 -0.03 -16.80
CA ASP A 57 17.44 -0.04 -17.44
C ASP A 57 18.47 -0.80 -16.55
N GLU A 58 19.75 -0.63 -16.83
CA GLU A 58 20.84 -1.28 -16.07
C GLU A 58 20.93 -0.79 -14.62
N ALA A 59 20.50 0.43 -14.33
CA ALA A 59 20.69 1.10 -13.03
C ALA A 59 19.38 1.35 -12.26
N ASN A 60 18.22 1.20 -12.91
CA ASN A 60 16.93 1.60 -12.36
C ASN A 60 15.87 0.52 -12.49
N THR A 61 15.02 0.46 -11.46
CA THR A 61 13.80 -0.32 -11.44
C THR A 61 12.62 0.55 -11.00
N ILE A 62 11.41 0.11 -11.29
CA ILE A 62 10.17 0.72 -10.81
C ILE A 62 9.43 -0.27 -9.91
N THR A 63 8.93 0.20 -8.78
CA THR A 63 7.95 -0.51 -7.97
C THR A 63 6.55 -0.03 -8.33
N ILE A 64 5.63 -0.98 -8.48
CA ILE A 64 4.21 -0.71 -8.71
C ILE A 64 3.44 -1.41 -7.60
N THR A 65 2.98 -0.63 -6.63
CA THR A 65 2.37 -1.14 -5.38
C THR A 65 1.11 -0.38 -5.05
N THR A 66 0.16 -1.02 -4.38
CA THR A 66 -0.99 -0.33 -3.81
C THR A 66 -0.66 0.34 -2.47
N LEU A 67 -1.32 1.47 -2.19
CA LEU A 67 -1.29 2.15 -0.90
C LEU A 67 -2.65 2.76 -0.58
N ALA A 68 -2.83 3.11 0.69
CA ALA A 68 -3.88 4.01 1.11
C ALA A 68 -3.47 5.48 0.91
N LEU A 69 -4.45 6.36 0.68
CA LEU A 69 -4.28 7.80 0.63
C LEU A 69 -5.14 8.48 1.69
N ASP A 70 -4.64 9.62 2.15
CA ASP A 70 -5.37 10.51 3.04
C ASP A 70 -4.87 11.96 2.92
N TYR A 71 -5.60 12.90 3.49
CA TYR A 71 -5.20 14.29 3.61
C TYR A 71 -4.10 14.44 4.65
N SER A 72 -2.95 15.00 4.25
CA SER A 72 -1.85 15.27 5.18
C SER A 72 -2.25 16.22 6.33
N SER A 73 -3.21 17.13 6.09
CA SER A 73 -3.73 18.06 7.10
C SER A 73 -4.46 17.37 8.27
N ILE A 74 -4.90 16.12 8.09
CA ILE A 74 -5.55 15.34 9.15
C ILE A 74 -4.52 14.91 10.18
N GLY A 75 -3.28 14.62 9.76
CA GLY A 75 -2.16 14.29 10.64
C GLY A 75 -2.37 13.06 11.53
N ARG A 76 -3.39 12.23 11.26
CA ARG A 76 -3.74 11.03 12.02
C ARG A 76 -4.33 9.97 11.10
N CYS A 77 -4.10 8.69 11.40
CA CYS A 77 -4.69 7.59 10.65
C CYS A 77 -6.22 7.60 10.76
N PRO A 78 -6.97 7.37 9.65
CA PRO A 78 -8.43 7.22 9.66
C PRO A 78 -8.96 6.13 10.60
N ALA A 79 -8.11 5.15 10.95
CA ALA A 79 -8.49 4.02 11.78
C ALA A 79 -8.42 4.28 13.29
N LEU A 80 -7.92 5.45 13.72
CA LEU A 80 -7.92 5.82 15.13
C LEU A 80 -9.34 6.13 15.60
N ALA A 81 -9.74 5.53 16.71
CA ALA A 81 -10.97 5.86 17.41
C ALA A 81 -10.87 7.23 18.09
N ASP A 82 -11.98 7.71 18.66
CA ASP A 82 -12.03 9.03 19.31
C ASP A 82 -11.15 9.11 20.57
N ASP A 83 -10.84 7.98 21.20
CA ASP A 83 -9.88 7.86 22.29
C ASP A 83 -8.40 7.85 21.83
N GLY A 84 -8.17 7.92 20.52
CA GLY A 84 -6.84 7.86 19.90
C GLY A 84 -6.26 6.46 19.76
N LEU A 85 -6.96 5.40 20.19
CA LEU A 85 -6.52 4.03 20.06
C LEU A 85 -6.79 3.49 18.65
N CYS A 86 -5.90 2.62 18.17
CA CYS A 86 -6.04 2.02 16.85
C CYS A 86 -7.14 0.94 16.82
N SER A 87 -8.26 1.24 16.17
CA SER A 87 -9.41 0.33 16.08
C SER A 87 -9.14 -0.94 15.23
N LEU A 88 -8.04 -0.97 14.46
CA LEU A 88 -7.66 -2.14 13.66
C LEU A 88 -7.20 -3.32 14.51
N HIS A 89 -6.82 -3.11 15.78
CA HIS A 89 -6.54 -4.22 16.70
C HIS A 89 -7.75 -5.14 16.90
N VAL A 90 -8.98 -4.60 16.77
CA VAL A 90 -10.22 -5.38 16.89
C VAL A 90 -10.76 -5.78 15.51
N LYS A 91 -10.59 -4.91 14.51
CA LYS A 91 -11.17 -5.09 13.16
C LYS A 91 -10.30 -5.92 12.20
N GLY A 92 -9.15 -6.39 12.67
CA GLY A 92 -8.11 -7.02 11.85
C GLY A 92 -7.16 -5.97 11.28
N LYS A 93 -5.87 -6.13 11.57
CA LYS A 93 -4.83 -5.25 11.04
C LYS A 93 -4.40 -5.73 9.65
N PRO A 94 -4.16 -4.79 8.71
CA PRO A 94 -3.34 -5.07 7.54
C PRO A 94 -1.96 -5.60 7.99
N ASP A 95 -1.40 -6.55 7.25
CA ASP A 95 -0.04 -7.08 7.41
C ASP A 95 0.99 -5.95 7.44
N GLN A 96 0.82 -4.88 6.65
CA GLN A 96 1.69 -3.70 6.73
C GLN A 96 1.62 -3.02 8.10
N CYS A 97 0.44 -2.97 8.73
CA CYS A 97 0.27 -2.39 10.06
C CYS A 97 0.78 -3.32 11.17
N ILE A 98 0.73 -4.65 10.98
CA ILE A 98 1.34 -5.62 11.91
C ILE A 98 2.86 -5.55 11.81
N ALA A 99 3.40 -5.42 10.60
CA ALA A 99 4.83 -5.35 10.36
C ALA A 99 5.49 -4.06 10.87
N VAL A 100 4.74 -2.99 11.16
CA VAL A 100 5.29 -1.75 11.75
C VAL A 100 6.02 -2.09 13.05
N PRO A 101 7.26 -1.58 13.27
CA PRO A 101 7.97 -0.54 12.53
C PRO A 101 8.97 -1.06 11.48
N LEU A 102 8.87 -2.31 11.04
CA LEU A 102 9.64 -2.84 9.91
C LEU A 102 9.13 -2.29 8.57
N ASP A 103 9.94 -2.43 7.53
CA ASP A 103 9.54 -2.14 6.15
C ASP A 103 9.62 -3.40 5.30
N PRO A 104 8.50 -4.01 4.90
CA PRO A 104 8.50 -5.22 4.08
C PRO A 104 9.21 -5.08 2.72
N LEU A 105 9.43 -3.86 2.22
CA LEU A 105 10.19 -3.61 0.99
C LEU A 105 11.71 -3.71 1.19
N VAL A 106 12.18 -3.60 2.43
CA VAL A 106 13.60 -3.63 2.79
C VAL A 106 14.00 -5.05 3.19
N PRO A 107 15.14 -5.61 2.72
CA PRO A 107 15.64 -6.91 3.17
C PRO A 107 15.85 -6.97 4.69
N ASP A 108 15.71 -8.16 5.27
CA ASP A 108 15.80 -8.36 6.73
C ASP A 108 17.11 -7.80 7.30
N HIS A 109 18.21 -8.03 6.60
CA HIS A 109 19.53 -7.59 7.04
C HIS A 109 19.72 -6.07 7.09
N LEU A 110 18.81 -5.29 6.49
CA LEU A 110 18.79 -3.82 6.49
C LEU A 110 17.69 -3.22 7.36
N GLN A 111 16.88 -4.04 8.04
CA GLN A 111 15.80 -3.54 8.91
C GLN A 111 16.34 -2.68 10.05
N HIS A 112 17.56 -2.94 10.54
CA HIS A 112 18.19 -2.08 11.54
C HIS A 112 18.29 -0.61 11.10
N ALA A 113 18.54 -0.35 9.80
CA ALA A 113 18.61 1.00 9.25
C ALA A 113 17.23 1.67 9.21
N VAL A 114 16.19 0.90 8.87
CA VAL A 114 14.78 1.34 8.94
C VAL A 114 14.42 1.72 10.37
N LEU A 115 14.73 0.87 11.34
CA LEU A 115 14.43 1.11 12.75
C LEU A 115 15.23 2.30 13.30
N ALA A 116 16.50 2.45 12.93
CA ALA A 116 17.31 3.62 13.28
C ALA A 116 16.66 4.91 12.77
N GLN A 117 16.27 4.96 11.49
CA GLN A 117 15.62 6.11 10.88
C GLN A 117 14.27 6.42 11.56
N ARG A 118 13.44 5.40 11.80
CA ARG A 118 12.12 5.57 12.41
C ARG A 118 12.19 5.94 13.90
N SER A 119 13.23 5.52 14.62
CA SER A 119 13.41 5.86 16.04
C SER A 119 13.72 7.36 16.27
N THR A 120 14.22 8.07 15.25
CA THR A 120 14.63 9.48 15.35
C THR A 120 13.93 10.40 14.36
N GLY A 121 13.15 9.85 13.40
CA GLY A 121 12.53 10.61 12.33
C GLY A 121 11.36 11.48 12.78
N ALA A 122 11.24 12.68 12.21
CA ALA A 122 10.13 13.59 12.46
C ALA A 122 8.75 13.02 12.06
N GLY A 123 8.72 12.06 11.14
CA GLY A 123 7.52 11.29 10.80
C GLY A 123 7.17 10.18 11.80
N TRP A 124 7.86 10.08 12.94
CA TRP A 124 7.64 9.07 13.98
C TRP A 124 7.66 9.72 15.38
N ILE A 125 7.33 11.01 15.46
CA ILE A 125 7.25 11.76 16.72
C ILE A 125 6.32 11.00 17.69
N GLY A 126 6.88 10.54 18.80
CA GLY A 126 6.14 9.74 19.78
C GLY A 126 6.29 8.23 19.67
N ALA A 127 7.06 7.71 18.71
CA ALA A 127 7.42 6.30 18.61
C ALA A 127 8.52 5.89 19.59
N GLN A 128 8.43 6.33 20.86
CA GLN A 128 9.36 5.93 21.92
C GLN A 128 9.37 4.42 22.19
N CYS A 129 8.41 3.69 21.61
CA CYS A 129 8.35 2.24 21.60
C CYS A 129 9.44 1.58 20.73
N ILE A 130 10.08 2.29 19.79
CA ILE A 130 11.22 1.76 19.02
C ILE A 130 12.50 2.01 19.82
N ARG A 131 13.05 0.95 20.43
CA ARG A 131 14.17 1.06 21.38
C ARG A 131 15.40 0.31 20.86
N PRO A 132 16.58 0.94 20.78
CA PRO A 132 17.82 0.23 20.49
C PRO A 132 18.19 -0.70 21.66
N GLY A 133 18.65 -1.92 21.34
CA GLY A 133 19.07 -2.91 22.32
C GLY A 133 18.00 -3.94 22.69
N GLU A 134 18.36 -4.81 23.63
CA GLU A 134 17.54 -5.93 24.07
C GLU A 134 16.59 -5.54 25.20
N HIS A 135 15.29 -5.71 24.97
CA HIS A 135 14.25 -5.63 25.99
C HIS A 135 13.39 -6.89 25.88
N ALA A 136 13.49 -7.78 26.88
CA ALA A 136 13.09 -9.18 26.79
C ALA A 136 11.64 -9.43 26.31
N GLU A 137 10.70 -8.56 26.66
CA GLU A 137 9.27 -8.72 26.34
C GLU A 137 8.85 -8.12 24.99
N ALA A 138 9.79 -7.49 24.27
CA ALA A 138 9.48 -6.68 23.08
C ALA A 138 10.53 -6.85 21.98
N MET A 139 11.26 -7.96 21.95
CA MET A 139 12.37 -8.13 21.02
C MET A 139 11.89 -8.24 19.57
N LEU A 140 12.29 -7.31 18.71
CA LEU A 140 11.86 -7.28 17.31
C LEU A 140 12.96 -7.76 16.35
N LEU A 141 14.18 -7.23 16.53
CA LEU A 141 15.34 -7.51 15.68
C LEU A 141 16.54 -7.87 16.54
N ARG A 142 17.21 -8.98 16.23
CA ARG A 142 18.49 -9.37 16.87
C ARG A 142 19.50 -9.70 15.78
N GLY A 143 20.65 -9.02 15.80
CA GLY A 143 21.76 -9.39 14.92
C GLY A 143 21.41 -9.37 13.43
N ASN A 144 20.59 -8.40 12.99
CA ASN A 144 20.04 -8.29 11.62
C ASN A 144 18.94 -9.29 11.22
N GLU A 145 18.40 -10.07 12.16
CA GLU A 145 17.28 -10.98 11.91
C GLU A 145 16.04 -10.53 12.68
N ILE A 146 14.87 -10.64 12.04
CA ILE A 146 13.57 -10.41 12.71
C ILE A 146 13.30 -11.65 13.56
N VAL A 147 13.18 -11.44 14.88
CA VAL A 147 12.98 -12.51 15.87
C VAL A 147 11.58 -12.53 16.47
N ASP A 148 10.81 -11.46 16.31
CA ASP A 148 9.38 -11.48 16.61
C ASP A 148 8.65 -12.28 15.53
N GLU A 149 8.01 -13.38 15.92
CA GLU A 149 7.39 -14.32 14.97
C GLU A 149 6.16 -13.73 14.27
N GLU A 150 5.37 -12.89 14.93
CA GLU A 150 4.21 -12.26 14.33
C GLU A 150 4.61 -11.21 13.29
N ALA A 151 5.57 -10.34 13.63
CA ALA A 151 6.12 -9.33 12.75
C ALA A 151 6.84 -9.98 11.56
N LYS A 152 7.62 -11.06 11.79
CA LYS A 152 8.26 -11.83 10.74
C LYS A 152 7.21 -12.43 9.79
N ALA A 153 6.18 -13.07 10.33
CA ALA A 153 5.10 -13.62 9.52
C ALA A 153 4.36 -12.53 8.72
N ALA A 154 4.10 -11.37 9.31
CA ALA A 154 3.46 -10.25 8.62
C ALA A 154 4.32 -9.69 7.48
N VAL A 155 5.64 -9.51 7.70
CA VAL A 155 6.59 -9.12 6.65
C VAL A 155 6.56 -10.12 5.49
N GLN A 156 6.58 -11.42 5.79
CA GLN A 156 6.56 -12.45 4.74
C GLN A 156 5.22 -12.51 4.00
N ARG A 157 4.08 -12.41 4.69
CA ARG A 157 2.76 -12.32 4.04
C ARG A 157 2.66 -11.09 3.14
N ARG A 158 3.16 -9.93 3.58
CA ARG A 158 3.16 -8.72 2.76
C ARG A 158 4.04 -8.87 1.51
N ARG A 159 5.22 -9.48 1.63
CA ARG A 159 6.11 -9.78 0.49
C ARG A 159 5.48 -10.78 -0.47
N ALA A 160 4.85 -11.83 0.04
CA ALA A 160 4.11 -12.80 -0.78
C ALA A 160 2.95 -12.13 -1.53
N ALA A 161 2.20 -11.25 -0.87
CA ALA A 161 1.14 -10.46 -1.50
C ALA A 161 1.66 -9.63 -2.68
N MET A 162 2.82 -8.98 -2.55
CA MET A 162 3.43 -8.20 -3.64
C MET A 162 3.81 -9.07 -4.85
N LEU A 163 4.28 -10.30 -4.62
CA LEU A 163 4.58 -11.24 -5.70
C LEU A 163 3.31 -11.76 -6.38
N ILE A 164 2.26 -12.04 -5.61
CA ILE A 164 0.96 -12.40 -6.17
C ILE A 164 0.40 -11.25 -7.02
N GLU A 165 0.43 -10.02 -6.50
CA GLU A 165 -0.06 -8.83 -7.19
C GLU A 165 0.74 -8.47 -8.45
N ARG A 166 2.05 -8.75 -8.42
CA ARG A 166 2.90 -8.69 -9.60
C ARG A 166 2.34 -9.53 -10.73
N ASP A 167 2.02 -10.79 -10.45
CA ASP A 167 1.50 -11.71 -11.45
C ASP A 167 0.09 -11.34 -11.92
N LEU A 168 -0.75 -10.87 -10.98
CA LEU A 168 -2.17 -10.64 -11.27
C LEU A 168 -2.44 -9.34 -12.03
N TRP A 169 -1.74 -8.25 -11.71
CA TRP A 169 -2.07 -6.95 -12.29
C TRP A 169 -0.88 -6.03 -12.55
N SER A 170 0.14 -6.01 -11.69
CA SER A 170 1.16 -4.95 -11.79
C SER A 170 2.12 -5.16 -12.97
N ALA A 171 2.37 -6.41 -13.37
CA ALA A 171 3.12 -6.70 -14.60
C ALA A 171 2.41 -6.21 -15.86
N ALA A 172 1.08 -6.29 -15.93
CA ALA A 172 0.32 -5.77 -17.06
C ALA A 172 0.47 -4.24 -17.17
N ILE A 173 0.37 -3.53 -16.04
CA ILE A 173 0.59 -2.07 -15.99
C ILE A 173 2.01 -1.72 -16.42
N PHE A 174 3.02 -2.45 -15.92
CA PHE A 174 4.41 -2.21 -16.32
C PHE A 174 4.61 -2.39 -17.83
N ASN A 175 4.01 -3.43 -18.42
CA ASN A 175 4.07 -3.67 -19.86
C ASN A 175 3.38 -2.55 -20.65
N ASP A 176 2.27 -2.01 -20.16
CA ASP A 176 1.59 -0.87 -20.79
C ASP A 176 2.45 0.39 -20.73
N LEU A 177 3.02 0.71 -19.57
CA LEU A 177 3.96 1.84 -19.41
C LEU A 177 5.18 1.68 -20.32
N SER A 178 5.75 0.48 -20.40
CA SER A 178 6.92 0.21 -21.24
C SER A 178 6.63 0.37 -22.73
N ARG A 179 5.38 0.10 -23.16
CA ARG A 179 4.94 0.32 -24.55
C ARG A 179 4.61 1.77 -24.83
N GLU A 180 4.07 2.50 -23.86
CA GLU A 180 3.79 3.94 -23.99
C GLU A 180 5.07 4.77 -24.09
N PHE A 181 6.09 4.40 -23.30
CA PHE A 181 7.37 5.07 -23.28
C PHE A 181 8.42 4.26 -24.05
N ASP A 182 8.54 4.50 -25.35
CA ASP A 182 9.57 3.91 -26.25
C ASP A 182 11.02 4.05 -25.74
N GLN A 183 11.27 4.89 -24.73
CA GLN A 183 12.60 5.12 -24.14
C GLN A 183 12.56 5.08 -22.60
N PRO A 184 13.43 4.28 -21.95
CA PRO A 184 13.52 4.19 -20.48
C PRO A 184 13.65 5.54 -19.76
N ARG A 185 14.42 6.48 -20.33
CA ARG A 185 14.62 7.82 -19.75
C ARG A 185 13.31 8.60 -19.62
N ARG A 186 12.39 8.47 -20.57
CA ARG A 186 11.09 9.16 -20.52
C ARG A 186 10.19 8.56 -19.44
N MET A 187 10.20 7.23 -19.28
CA MET A 187 9.50 6.54 -18.20
C MET A 187 10.09 6.86 -16.81
N LEU A 188 11.39 7.12 -16.70
CA LEU A 188 11.97 7.56 -15.43
C LEU A 188 11.67 9.03 -15.13
N ALA A 189 11.56 9.89 -16.15
CA ALA A 189 11.29 11.32 -15.97
C ALA A 189 9.88 11.62 -15.44
N MET A 190 8.92 10.70 -15.58
CA MET A 190 7.57 10.83 -15.04
C MET A 190 7.46 10.47 -13.55
N LEU A 191 8.55 9.98 -12.94
CA LEU A 191 8.63 9.58 -11.54
C LEU A 191 9.56 10.51 -10.76
N PRO A 192 9.23 10.83 -9.50
CA PRO A 192 10.14 11.59 -8.65
C PRO A 192 11.40 10.78 -8.34
N GLU A 193 12.51 11.46 -8.06
CA GLU A 193 13.77 10.82 -7.63
C GLU A 193 13.61 10.12 -6.26
N TYR A 194 12.82 10.73 -5.37
CA TYR A 194 12.49 10.21 -4.05
C TYR A 194 10.98 10.12 -3.87
N GLY A 195 10.52 9.10 -3.16
CA GLY A 195 9.09 8.85 -2.94
C GLY A 195 8.44 8.17 -4.14
N TYR A 196 7.20 8.55 -4.44
CA TYR A 196 6.39 7.90 -5.46
C TYR A 196 5.42 8.87 -6.12
N ARG A 197 5.01 8.53 -7.34
CA ARG A 197 3.86 9.14 -8.01
C ARG A 197 2.64 8.26 -7.81
N THR A 198 1.49 8.87 -7.52
CA THR A 198 0.22 8.13 -7.36
C THR A 198 -0.69 8.24 -8.57
N ILE A 199 -1.38 7.15 -8.90
CA ILE A 199 -2.44 7.08 -9.92
C ILE A 199 -3.67 6.40 -9.32
N PRO A 200 -4.89 6.58 -9.88
CA PRO A 200 -6.07 5.88 -9.38
C PRO A 200 -5.86 4.36 -9.46
N ILE A 201 -6.48 3.60 -8.56
CA ILE A 201 -6.37 2.14 -8.51
C ILE A 201 -7.04 1.40 -9.68
N VAL A 202 -7.72 2.15 -10.56
CA VAL A 202 -8.49 1.64 -11.70
C VAL A 202 -7.75 0.60 -12.56
N PRO A 203 -6.47 0.77 -12.95
CA PRO A 203 -5.79 -0.23 -13.77
C PRO A 203 -5.71 -1.61 -13.10
N ALA A 204 -5.47 -1.66 -11.78
CA ALA A 204 -5.47 -2.92 -11.03
C ALA A 204 -6.87 -3.54 -10.99
N LEU A 205 -7.91 -2.72 -10.75
CA LEU A 205 -9.29 -3.20 -10.73
C LEU A 205 -9.76 -3.72 -12.09
N LEU A 206 -9.36 -3.09 -13.19
CA LEU A 206 -9.68 -3.55 -14.53
C LEU A 206 -8.94 -4.84 -14.86
N ALA A 207 -7.65 -4.95 -14.52
CA ALA A 207 -6.87 -6.17 -14.73
C ALA A 207 -7.48 -7.37 -14.00
N ILE A 208 -7.96 -7.18 -12.78
CA ILE A 208 -8.63 -8.23 -11.99
C ILE A 208 -10.06 -8.48 -12.47
N GLY A 209 -10.87 -7.44 -12.62
CA GLY A 209 -12.30 -7.56 -12.89
C GLY A 209 -12.64 -8.18 -14.25
N VAL A 210 -11.71 -8.15 -15.22
CA VAL A 210 -11.91 -8.84 -16.51
C VAL A 210 -11.69 -10.35 -16.44
N MET A 211 -11.15 -10.88 -15.34
CA MET A 211 -10.76 -12.29 -15.23
C MET A 211 -11.94 -13.24 -15.03
N SER A 212 -12.94 -12.88 -14.23
CA SER A 212 -14.17 -13.66 -14.00
C SER A 212 -15.37 -12.76 -13.69
N THR A 213 -16.56 -13.34 -13.56
CA THR A 213 -17.77 -12.59 -13.20
C THR A 213 -17.77 -12.20 -11.72
N GLU A 214 -17.30 -13.09 -10.86
CA GLU A 214 -17.20 -12.91 -9.41
C GLU A 214 -16.19 -11.80 -9.09
N LEU A 215 -15.03 -11.80 -9.76
CA LEU A 215 -14.03 -10.75 -9.62
C LEU A 215 -14.56 -9.38 -10.11
N ALA A 216 -15.31 -9.35 -11.21
CA ALA A 216 -15.96 -8.12 -11.67
C ALA A 216 -16.90 -7.55 -10.61
N GLN A 217 -17.72 -8.41 -9.98
CA GLN A 217 -18.68 -8.01 -8.95
C GLN A 217 -17.99 -7.44 -7.71
N ILE A 218 -16.94 -8.07 -7.19
CA ILE A 218 -16.22 -7.53 -6.03
C ILE A 218 -15.49 -6.21 -6.38
N CYS A 219 -14.95 -6.07 -7.59
CA CYS A 219 -14.34 -4.82 -8.04
C CYS A 219 -15.39 -3.70 -8.13
N ILE A 220 -16.59 -3.98 -8.64
CA ILE A 220 -17.70 -3.01 -8.66
C ILE A 220 -18.10 -2.61 -7.24
N ALA A 221 -18.26 -3.56 -6.32
CA ALA A 221 -18.59 -3.28 -4.92
C ALA A 221 -17.50 -2.44 -4.24
N TYR A 222 -16.23 -2.73 -4.50
CA TYR A 222 -15.10 -1.93 -4.04
C TYR A 222 -15.16 -0.50 -4.61
N ILE A 223 -15.40 -0.34 -5.91
CA ILE A 223 -15.53 0.97 -6.56
C ILE A 223 -16.64 1.79 -5.89
N ASP A 224 -17.81 1.19 -5.67
CA ASP A 224 -18.94 1.89 -5.07
C ASP A 224 -18.60 2.36 -3.63
N ALA A 225 -17.95 1.52 -2.81
CA ALA A 225 -17.49 1.89 -1.48
C ALA A 225 -16.44 3.03 -1.52
N GLN A 226 -15.46 2.94 -2.41
CA GLN A 226 -14.40 3.96 -2.57
C GLN A 226 -14.96 5.31 -3.01
N ARG A 227 -15.94 5.32 -3.91
CA ARG A 227 -16.62 6.56 -4.33
C ARG A 227 -17.35 7.21 -3.16
N SER A 228 -18.05 6.41 -2.34
CA SER A 228 -18.69 6.92 -1.13
C SER A 228 -17.67 7.46 -0.12
N LEU A 229 -16.55 6.78 0.10
CA LEU A 229 -15.49 7.23 0.99
C LEU A 229 -14.84 8.53 0.50
N ILE A 230 -14.47 8.60 -0.78
CA ILE A 230 -13.91 9.80 -1.40
C ILE A 230 -14.86 10.99 -1.25
N GLN A 231 -16.15 10.79 -1.53
CA GLN A 231 -17.14 11.85 -1.39
C GLN A 231 -17.20 12.37 0.05
N ARG A 232 -17.21 11.49 1.06
CA ARG A 232 -17.17 11.89 2.47
C ARG A 232 -15.91 12.69 2.79
N ASN A 233 -14.74 12.20 2.38
CA ASN A 233 -13.46 12.85 2.67
C ASN A 233 -13.36 14.23 2.02
N VAL A 234 -13.81 14.37 0.77
CA VAL A 234 -13.86 15.67 0.06
C VAL A 234 -14.82 16.63 0.75
N THR A 235 -16.01 16.18 1.14
CA THR A 235 -16.97 17.02 1.87
C THR A 235 -16.38 17.51 3.20
N GLN A 236 -15.70 16.64 3.95
CA GLN A 236 -15.01 17.03 5.19
C GLN A 236 -13.85 18.01 4.94
N ALA A 237 -13.05 17.81 3.89
CA ALA A 237 -11.97 18.73 3.53
C ALA A 237 -12.49 20.13 3.19
N MET A 238 -13.60 20.21 2.45
CA MET A 238 -14.26 21.48 2.15
C MET A 238 -14.78 22.19 3.41
N GLN A 239 -15.25 21.44 4.41
CA GLN A 239 -15.67 21.99 5.70
C GLN A 239 -14.49 22.53 6.52
N ARG A 240 -13.32 21.86 6.50
CA ARG A 240 -12.10 22.31 7.19
C ARG A 240 -11.54 23.63 6.64
N ARG A 241 -11.77 23.94 5.36
CA ARG A 241 -11.26 25.14 4.67
C ARG A 241 -9.73 25.30 4.77
N CYS A 242 -9.00 24.19 4.85
CA CYS A 242 -7.54 24.18 4.80
C CYS A 242 -7.06 24.38 3.36
N LEU A 243 -6.20 25.36 3.10
CA LEU A 243 -5.69 25.62 1.74
C LEU A 243 -4.81 24.47 1.24
N ASP A 244 -4.08 23.82 2.14
CA ASP A 244 -3.18 22.70 1.83
C ASP A 244 -3.95 21.44 1.39
N ASP A 245 -5.26 21.37 1.62
CA ASP A 245 -6.12 20.26 1.17
C ASP A 245 -6.47 20.32 -0.32
N ARG A 246 -6.23 21.45 -0.99
CA ARG A 246 -6.67 21.65 -2.39
C ARG A 246 -6.07 20.62 -3.35
N PRO A 247 -4.75 20.33 -3.36
CA PRO A 247 -4.17 19.36 -4.28
C PRO A 247 -4.72 17.95 -4.06
N MET A 248 -4.86 17.53 -2.79
CA MET A 248 -5.41 16.21 -2.46
C MET A 248 -6.90 16.13 -2.84
N THR A 249 -7.67 17.20 -2.62
CA THR A 249 -9.09 17.26 -3.05
C THR A 249 -9.23 17.10 -4.56
N GLN A 250 -8.37 17.75 -5.34
CA GLN A 250 -8.38 17.60 -6.80
C GLN A 250 -8.02 16.16 -7.22
N THR A 251 -7.02 15.57 -6.56
CA THR A 251 -6.61 14.18 -6.79
C THR A 251 -7.75 13.21 -6.51
N LEU A 252 -8.40 13.33 -5.36
CA LEU A 252 -9.51 12.46 -4.97
C LEU A 252 -10.71 12.61 -5.91
N ARG A 253 -11.05 13.82 -6.35
CA ARG A 253 -12.10 14.03 -7.37
C ARG A 253 -11.77 13.34 -8.69
N SER A 254 -10.54 13.52 -9.18
CA SER A 254 -10.08 12.84 -10.40
C SER A 254 -10.13 11.31 -10.25
N PHE A 255 -9.82 10.78 -9.07
CA PHE A 255 -9.95 9.35 -8.79
C PHE A 255 -11.40 8.89 -8.80
N ALA A 256 -12.32 9.66 -8.20
CA ALA A 256 -13.74 9.36 -8.22
C ALA A 256 -14.30 9.31 -9.66
N ASP A 257 -13.89 10.24 -10.52
CA ASP A 257 -14.28 10.26 -11.94
C ASP A 257 -13.74 9.02 -12.68
N ALA A 258 -12.47 8.68 -12.49
CA ALA A 258 -11.88 7.47 -13.09
C ALA A 258 -12.60 6.19 -12.64
N LEU A 259 -12.98 6.12 -11.35
CA LEU A 259 -13.73 5.00 -10.79
C LEU A 259 -15.13 4.86 -11.42
N VAL A 260 -15.81 5.96 -11.77
CA VAL A 260 -17.11 5.91 -12.48
C VAL A 260 -16.97 5.18 -13.81
N HIS A 261 -15.97 5.55 -14.61
CA HIS A 261 -15.72 4.91 -15.91
C HIS A 261 -15.36 3.43 -15.76
N ALA A 262 -14.52 3.09 -14.78
CA ALA A 262 -14.16 1.71 -14.49
C ALA A 262 -15.38 0.86 -14.11
N ARG A 263 -16.29 1.41 -13.30
CA ARG A 263 -17.53 0.74 -12.89
C ARG A 263 -18.40 0.39 -14.08
N VAL A 264 -18.64 1.36 -14.98
CA VAL A 264 -19.44 1.14 -16.20
C VAL A 264 -18.79 0.06 -17.05
N ARG A 265 -17.47 0.17 -17.27
CA ARG A 265 -16.73 -0.81 -18.07
C ARG A 265 -16.85 -2.23 -17.51
N LEU A 266 -16.74 -2.41 -16.20
CA LEU A 266 -16.87 -3.72 -15.56
C LEU A 266 -18.30 -4.26 -15.62
N ALA A 267 -19.31 -3.39 -15.52
CA ALA A 267 -20.72 -3.78 -15.58
C ALA A 267 -21.18 -4.22 -16.98
N GLU A 268 -20.55 -3.71 -18.03
CA GLU A 268 -20.83 -4.08 -19.43
C GLU A 268 -20.18 -5.41 -19.87
N LEU A 269 -19.35 -6.01 -19.00
CA LEU A 269 -18.66 -7.23 -19.33
C LEU A 269 -19.62 -8.42 -19.43
N PRO A 270 -19.50 -9.29 -20.46
CA PRO A 270 -20.31 -10.49 -20.54
C PRO A 270 -19.95 -11.47 -19.41
N PRO A 271 -20.87 -12.37 -19.01
CA PRO A 271 -20.57 -13.45 -18.08
C PRO A 271 -19.39 -14.30 -18.55
N ARG A 272 -18.49 -14.68 -17.62
CA ARG A 272 -17.27 -15.44 -17.92
C ARG A 272 -17.12 -16.59 -16.93
N ALA A 273 -16.78 -17.75 -17.44
CA ALA A 273 -16.45 -18.91 -16.63
C ALA A 273 -14.96 -18.92 -16.25
N VAL A 274 -14.68 -19.48 -15.07
CA VAL A 274 -13.33 -19.67 -14.55
C VAL A 274 -12.68 -20.85 -15.25
N SER A 275 -11.75 -20.59 -16.18
CA SER A 275 -11.09 -21.66 -16.94
C SER A 275 -9.57 -21.66 -16.77
N ALA A 276 -8.93 -20.48 -16.77
CA ALA A 276 -7.47 -20.37 -16.71
C ALA A 276 -6.93 -20.48 -15.26
N PRO A 277 -5.74 -21.11 -15.06
CA PRO A 277 -5.11 -21.21 -13.74
C PRO A 277 -4.90 -19.87 -13.02
N LEU A 278 -4.57 -18.81 -13.77
CA LEU A 278 -4.39 -17.46 -13.22
C LEU A 278 -5.69 -16.90 -12.62
N VAL A 279 -6.84 -17.18 -13.24
CA VAL A 279 -8.16 -16.75 -12.74
C VAL A 279 -8.48 -17.44 -11.43
N ARG A 280 -8.23 -18.76 -11.33
CA ARG A 280 -8.39 -19.50 -10.06
C ARG A 280 -7.49 -18.96 -8.96
N LYS A 281 -6.23 -18.62 -9.29
CA LYS A 281 -5.29 -17.97 -8.34
C LYS A 281 -5.83 -16.61 -7.88
N ALA A 282 -6.37 -15.80 -8.80
CA ALA A 282 -6.95 -14.50 -8.49
C ALA A 282 -8.15 -14.62 -7.54
N GLU A 283 -9.08 -15.52 -7.84
CA GLU A 283 -10.26 -15.78 -7.01
C GLU A 283 -9.87 -16.33 -5.64
N ALA A 284 -9.01 -17.33 -5.57
CA ALA A 284 -8.55 -17.89 -4.31
C ALA A 284 -7.85 -16.84 -3.43
N TRP A 285 -7.16 -15.87 -4.04
CA TRP A 285 -6.48 -14.81 -3.31
C TRP A 285 -7.43 -13.70 -2.82
N LEU A 286 -8.40 -13.29 -3.64
CA LEU A 286 -9.27 -12.14 -3.34
C LEU A 286 -10.60 -12.50 -2.67
N LEU A 287 -11.10 -13.73 -2.88
CA LEU A 287 -12.38 -14.21 -2.36
C LEU A 287 -12.22 -15.19 -1.19
N GLY A 288 -11.04 -15.79 -1.02
CA GLY A 288 -10.69 -16.69 0.09
C GLY A 288 -10.02 -15.95 1.24
#